data_AF-A0A850GKJ3-F1
#
_entry.id   AF-A0A850GKJ3-F1
#
_cell.length_a   1.000
_cell.length_b   1.000
_cell.length_c   1.000
_cell.angle_alpha   90.00
_cell.angle_beta   90.00
_cell.angle_gamma   90.00
#
_symmetry.space_group_name_H-M   'P 1'
#
loop_
_entity.id
_entity.type
_entity.pdbx_description
1 polymer ?
#
loop_
_entity_poly.entity_id
_entity_poly.type
_entity_poly.pdbx_seq_one_letter_code
_entity_poly.pdbx_strand_id
1 'polypeptide(L)'
;MSVASNQRQERAWPAGRAEDSCGRWAVPEDDLASVARAFQNILERYSGTVMRRTVGTADEYGVDGLYVAVMVIRERTAWPAMRSEDRNALELASRLMHDFAMLPSTTYMQVPPADVDALVDRILTSVAHWARQQLLSHLKREYMGLLEEYAERLRPILEAARGGKVDDELVDRPSITIELMETFERWLASDCPLPARRGMLAVLEHLFG
;
A
#
# COMPACT_ATOMS: atom_id res chain seq x y z
N MET A 1 -79.01 -14.81 7.50
CA MET A 1 -77.97 -13.87 7.93
C MET A 1 -76.66 -14.63 8.08
N SER A 2 -75.76 -14.55 7.11
CA SER A 2 -74.32 -14.77 7.31
C SER A 2 -73.61 -14.32 6.04
N VAL A 3 -72.88 -13.21 6.14
CA VAL A 3 -72.10 -12.61 5.06
C VAL A 3 -70.70 -13.19 5.15
N ALA A 4 -70.32 -13.99 4.15
CA ALA A 4 -68.95 -14.45 3.98
C ALA A 4 -68.13 -13.33 3.31
N SER A 5 -67.60 -12.42 4.13
CA SER A 5 -66.63 -11.41 3.71
C SER A 5 -65.23 -12.01 3.78
N ASN A 6 -64.69 -12.38 2.62
CA ASN A 6 -63.36 -12.92 2.45
C ASN A 6 -62.32 -11.77 2.60
N GLN A 7 -61.94 -11.44 3.84
CA GLN A 7 -60.85 -10.51 4.11
C GLN A 7 -59.51 -11.18 3.88
N ARG A 8 -58.74 -10.63 2.92
CA ARG A 8 -57.30 -10.85 2.78
C ARG A 8 -56.62 -10.52 4.10
N GLN A 9 -56.15 -11.54 4.81
CA GLN A 9 -55.16 -11.36 5.86
C GLN A 9 -53.79 -11.21 5.20
N GLU A 10 -53.35 -9.96 5.10
CA GLU A 10 -51.95 -9.61 4.93
C GLU A 10 -51.15 -10.29 6.05
N ARG A 11 -50.30 -11.25 5.69
CA ARG A 11 -49.25 -11.72 6.59
C ARG A 11 -48.24 -10.60 6.70
N ALA A 12 -48.46 -9.71 7.66
CA ALA A 12 -47.42 -8.86 8.20
C ALA A 12 -46.28 -9.77 8.67
N TRP A 13 -45.16 -9.73 7.95
CA TRP A 13 -43.90 -10.28 8.40
C TRP A 13 -43.59 -9.59 9.73
N PRO A 14 -43.32 -10.33 10.83
CA PRO A 14 -42.83 -9.66 12.03
C PRO A 14 -41.53 -8.99 11.63
N ALA A 15 -41.47 -7.67 11.82
CA ALA A 15 -40.23 -6.92 11.94
C ALA A 15 -39.47 -7.50 13.15
N GLY A 16 -38.88 -8.67 12.92
CA GLY A 16 -37.83 -9.22 13.75
C GLY A 16 -36.71 -8.22 13.65
N ARG A 17 -36.46 -7.57 14.78
CA ARG A 17 -35.22 -6.86 15.08
C ARG A 17 -34.08 -7.49 14.28
N ALA A 18 -33.41 -6.67 13.48
CA ALA A 18 -31.99 -6.86 13.27
C ALA A 18 -31.37 -6.85 14.67
N GLU A 19 -31.34 -8.02 15.30
CA GLU A 19 -30.40 -8.28 16.36
C GLU A 19 -29.05 -8.21 15.67
N ASP A 20 -28.35 -7.11 15.95
CA ASP A 20 -26.92 -6.89 15.81
C ASP A 20 -26.16 -7.99 16.58
N SER A 21 -26.27 -9.23 16.14
CA SER A 21 -25.47 -10.35 16.57
C SER A 21 -24.52 -10.74 15.44
N CYS A 22 -23.79 -9.77 14.92
CA CYS A 22 -22.51 -10.02 14.27
C CYS A 22 -21.43 -9.56 15.23
N GLY A 23 -21.22 -10.35 16.29
CA GLY A 23 -19.96 -10.34 17.03
C GLY A 23 -18.85 -10.89 16.12
N ARG A 24 -18.56 -10.22 15.00
CA ARG A 24 -17.27 -10.37 14.32
C ARG A 24 -16.27 -9.75 15.27
N TRP A 25 -15.51 -10.60 15.94
CA TRP A 25 -14.29 -10.18 16.62
C TRP A 25 -13.36 -9.62 15.55
N ALA A 26 -13.45 -8.30 15.33
CA ALA A 26 -12.56 -7.59 14.45
C ALA A 26 -11.23 -7.40 15.19
N VAL A 27 -10.11 -7.55 14.48
CA VAL A 27 -8.80 -7.12 15.00
C VAL A 27 -8.97 -5.70 15.56
N PRO A 28 -8.55 -5.42 16.81
CA PRO A 28 -8.71 -4.10 17.40
C PRO A 28 -8.10 -3.02 16.51
N GLU A 29 -8.79 -1.88 16.39
CA GLU A 29 -8.33 -0.77 15.53
C GLU A 29 -6.93 -0.28 15.93
N ASP A 30 -6.59 -0.32 17.22
CA ASP A 30 -5.27 0.05 17.72
C ASP A 30 -4.15 -0.88 17.22
N ASP A 31 -4.43 -2.18 17.06
CA ASP A 31 -3.48 -3.12 16.48
C ASP A 31 -3.30 -2.87 14.98
N LEU A 32 -4.39 -2.58 14.25
CA LEU A 32 -4.32 -2.19 12.83
C LEU A 32 -3.58 -0.85 12.64
N ALA A 33 -3.78 0.11 13.53
CA ALA A 33 -3.01 1.35 13.56
C ALA A 33 -1.52 1.09 13.85
N SER A 34 -1.19 0.10 14.67
CA SER A 34 0.20 -0.33 14.90
C SER A 34 0.82 -0.92 13.63
N VAL A 35 0.10 -1.81 12.93
CA VAL A 35 0.53 -2.34 11.62
C VAL A 35 0.75 -1.19 10.63
N ALA A 36 -0.19 -0.25 10.56
CA ALA A 36 -0.10 0.90 9.67
C ALA A 36 1.13 1.77 9.93
N ARG A 37 1.44 2.07 11.20
CA ARG A 37 2.64 2.82 11.58
C ARG A 37 3.92 2.08 11.23
N ALA A 38 3.96 0.77 11.50
CA ALA A 38 5.11 -0.06 11.14
C ALA A 38 5.32 -0.09 9.62
N PHE A 39 4.23 -0.23 8.85
CA PHE A 39 4.29 -0.17 7.40
C PHE A 39 4.71 1.22 6.89
N GLN A 40 4.21 2.30 7.50
CA GLN A 40 4.64 3.67 7.18
C GLN A 40 6.16 3.82 7.31
N ASN A 41 6.74 3.33 8.41
CA ASN A 41 8.18 3.41 8.63
C ASN A 41 8.98 2.62 7.58
N ILE A 42 8.44 1.50 7.09
CA ILE A 42 9.03 0.76 5.96
C ILE A 42 8.99 1.64 4.71
N LEU A 43 7.84 2.21 4.38
CA LEU A 43 7.67 3.05 3.19
C LEU A 43 8.54 4.31 3.21
N GLU A 44 8.67 4.98 4.36
CA GLU A 44 9.56 6.13 4.57
C GLU A 44 11.03 5.74 4.38
N ARG A 45 11.45 4.58 4.90
CA ARG A 45 12.81 4.05 4.72
C ARG A 45 13.12 3.78 3.24
N TYR A 46 12.18 3.14 2.53
CA TYR A 46 12.34 2.87 1.11
C TYR A 46 12.28 4.14 0.27
N SER A 47 11.43 5.11 0.64
CA SER A 47 11.38 6.43 0.03
C SER A 47 12.74 7.13 0.09
N GLY A 48 13.40 7.16 1.26
CA GLY A 48 14.76 7.67 1.39
C GLY A 48 15.80 6.88 0.58
N THR A 49 15.59 5.58 0.38
CA THR A 49 16.47 4.73 -0.42
C THR A 49 16.34 5.03 -1.91
N VAL A 50 15.11 5.21 -2.41
CA VAL A 50 14.83 5.63 -3.78
C VAL A 50 15.41 7.03 -4.05
N MET A 51 15.23 7.96 -3.11
CA MET A 51 15.81 9.31 -3.20
C MET A 51 17.33 9.25 -3.33
N ARG A 52 18.01 8.55 -2.42
CA ARG A 52 19.48 8.38 -2.47
C ARG A 52 19.94 7.72 -3.76
N ARG A 53 19.20 6.72 -4.26
CA ARG A 53 19.56 6.07 -5.53
C ARG A 53 19.44 7.03 -6.70
N THR A 54 18.34 7.79 -6.76
CA THR A 54 18.07 8.75 -7.84
C THR A 54 19.14 9.84 -7.86
N VAL A 55 19.43 10.44 -6.71
CA VAL A 55 20.48 11.46 -6.57
C VAL A 55 21.85 10.89 -6.90
N GLY A 56 22.22 9.75 -6.31
CA GLY A 56 23.54 9.15 -6.56
C GLY A 56 23.75 8.75 -8.02
N THR A 57 22.72 8.24 -8.69
CA THR A 57 22.82 7.99 -10.14
C THR A 57 22.95 9.28 -10.93
N ALA A 58 22.21 10.34 -10.61
CA ALA A 58 22.35 11.62 -11.30
C ALA A 58 23.77 12.20 -11.15
N ASP A 59 24.33 12.13 -9.94
CA ASP A 59 25.69 12.59 -9.63
C ASP A 59 26.74 11.83 -10.46
N GLU A 60 26.57 10.51 -10.67
CA GLU A 60 27.45 9.69 -11.54
C GLU A 60 27.50 10.21 -13.00
N TYR A 61 26.41 10.84 -13.47
CA TYR A 61 26.32 11.44 -14.80
C TYR A 61 26.59 12.96 -14.80
N GLY A 62 26.94 13.55 -13.65
CA GLY A 62 27.21 14.98 -13.51
C GLY A 62 25.97 15.87 -13.63
N VAL A 63 24.78 15.34 -13.32
CA VAL A 63 23.50 16.06 -13.33
C VAL A 63 23.03 16.31 -11.90
N ASP A 64 22.41 17.47 -11.63
CA ASP A 64 21.83 17.76 -10.32
C ASP A 64 20.80 16.68 -9.92
N GLY A 65 21.10 15.91 -8.89
CA GLY A 65 20.23 14.84 -8.41
C GLY A 65 18.88 15.30 -7.87
N LEU A 66 18.77 16.51 -7.35
CA LEU A 66 17.48 17.06 -6.91
C LEU A 66 16.60 17.40 -8.10
N TYR A 67 17.19 17.84 -9.21
CA TYR A 67 16.47 18.03 -10.47
C TYR A 67 15.85 16.72 -10.97
N VAL A 68 16.66 15.67 -11.03
CA VAL A 68 16.18 14.35 -11.45
C VAL A 68 15.12 13.80 -10.50
N ALA A 69 15.30 13.96 -9.17
CA ALA A 69 14.31 13.53 -8.19
C ALA A 69 12.96 14.23 -8.40
N VAL A 70 12.97 15.54 -8.67
CA VAL A 70 11.75 16.30 -8.99
C VAL A 70 11.08 15.76 -10.26
N MET A 71 11.85 15.43 -11.30
CA MET A 71 11.30 14.82 -12.52
C MET A 71 10.65 13.46 -12.27
N VAL A 72 11.28 12.58 -11.48
CA VAL A 72 10.68 11.28 -11.12
C VAL A 72 9.36 11.48 -10.37
N ILE A 73 9.28 12.48 -9.49
CA ILE A 73 8.10 12.72 -8.65
C ILE A 73 6.96 13.39 -9.42
N ARG A 74 7.26 14.45 -10.17
CA ARG A 74 6.24 15.37 -10.70
C ARG A 74 5.93 15.18 -12.18
N GLU A 75 6.84 14.61 -12.97
CA GLU A 75 6.75 14.63 -14.43
C GLU A 75 6.64 13.22 -15.02
N ARG A 76 5.64 12.46 -14.58
CA ARG A 76 5.37 11.09 -15.10
C ARG A 76 5.11 11.02 -16.60
N THR A 77 4.82 12.16 -17.24
CA THR A 77 4.61 12.30 -18.69
C THR A 77 5.90 12.63 -19.45
N ALA A 78 6.96 13.05 -18.76
CA ALA A 78 8.25 13.40 -19.35
C ALA A 78 9.24 12.24 -19.34
N TRP A 79 8.83 11.06 -18.89
CA TRP A 79 9.71 9.89 -18.89
C TRP A 79 10.00 9.41 -20.30
N PRO A 80 11.23 8.94 -20.56
CA PRO A 80 11.58 8.36 -21.85
C PRO A 80 10.72 7.13 -22.16
N ALA A 81 10.65 6.78 -23.44
CA ALA A 81 10.03 5.52 -23.85
C ALA A 81 10.78 4.34 -23.21
N MET A 82 10.10 3.61 -22.33
CA MET A 82 10.65 2.48 -21.58
C MET A 82 9.68 1.30 -21.58
N ARG A 83 10.16 0.13 -21.16
CA ARG A 83 9.33 -1.07 -21.00
C ARG A 83 8.26 -0.83 -19.94
N SER A 84 7.13 -1.52 -20.05
CA SER A 84 6.03 -1.43 -19.07
C SER A 84 6.48 -1.78 -17.66
N GLU A 85 7.37 -2.77 -17.50
CA GLU A 85 7.83 -3.17 -16.17
C GLU A 85 8.74 -2.12 -15.52
N ASP A 86 9.63 -1.50 -16.32
CA ASP A 86 10.51 -0.43 -15.87
C ASP A 86 9.70 0.82 -15.53
N ARG A 87 8.69 1.16 -16.36
CA ARG A 87 7.73 2.23 -16.08
C ARG A 87 7.00 2.01 -14.77
N ASN A 88 6.41 0.81 -14.58
CA ASN A 88 5.70 0.48 -13.36
C ASN A 88 6.63 0.57 -12.14
N ALA A 89 7.88 0.11 -12.24
CA ALA A 89 8.83 0.24 -11.13
C ALA A 89 9.18 1.71 -10.81
N LEU A 90 9.28 2.56 -11.83
CA LEU A 90 9.53 3.99 -11.67
C LEU A 90 8.29 4.72 -11.10
N GLU A 91 7.08 4.26 -11.39
CA GLU A 91 5.84 4.76 -10.77
C GLU A 91 5.79 4.46 -9.27
N LEU A 92 6.19 3.26 -8.87
CA LEU A 92 6.33 2.92 -7.45
C LEU A 92 7.37 3.82 -6.76
N ALA A 93 8.54 4.00 -7.38
CA ALA A 93 9.58 4.90 -6.89
C ALA A 93 9.07 6.34 -6.72
N SER A 94 8.37 6.86 -7.74
CA SER A 94 7.72 8.17 -7.74
C SER A 94 6.73 8.32 -6.59
N ARG A 95 5.84 7.33 -6.38
CA ARG A 95 4.86 7.32 -5.28
C ARG A 95 5.54 7.33 -3.92
N LEU A 96 6.53 6.47 -3.70
CA LEU A 96 7.27 6.42 -2.44
C LEU A 96 7.90 7.77 -2.11
N MET A 97 8.56 8.40 -3.09
CA MET A 97 9.16 9.71 -2.90
C MET A 97 8.13 10.83 -2.72
N HIS A 98 6.98 10.76 -3.40
CA HIS A 98 5.95 11.78 -3.30
C HIS A 98 5.20 11.72 -1.96
N ASP A 99 4.77 10.52 -1.56
CA ASP A 99 3.83 10.34 -0.45
C ASP A 99 4.54 10.15 0.90
N PHE A 100 5.84 9.78 0.90
CA PHE A 100 6.58 9.43 2.11
C PHE A 100 7.96 10.10 2.25
N ALA A 101 8.43 10.90 1.26
CA ALA A 101 9.61 11.75 1.47
C ALA A 101 9.20 13.18 1.82
N MET A 102 10.01 13.85 2.65
CA MET A 102 10.03 15.32 2.68
C MET A 102 10.98 15.82 1.60
N LEU A 103 10.44 16.42 0.54
CA LEU A 103 11.27 17.04 -0.48
C LEU A 103 11.97 18.29 0.06
N PRO A 104 13.23 18.52 -0.29
CA PRO A 104 13.85 19.81 -0.06
C PRO A 104 13.09 20.90 -0.84
N SER A 105 13.02 22.10 -0.26
CA SER A 105 12.39 23.25 -0.92
C SER A 105 13.05 23.48 -2.29
N THR A 106 12.24 23.62 -3.35
CA THR A 106 12.65 23.74 -4.75
C THR A 106 13.51 24.98 -5.08
N THR A 107 13.84 25.79 -4.07
CA THR A 107 14.50 27.10 -4.21
C THR A 107 15.95 27.01 -4.72
N TYR A 108 16.59 25.84 -4.68
CA TYR A 108 18.03 25.68 -5.00
C TYR A 108 18.37 24.68 -6.11
N MET A 109 17.38 24.23 -6.87
CA MET A 109 17.57 23.22 -7.92
C MET A 109 18.20 23.83 -9.18
N GLN A 110 19.31 23.27 -9.65
CA GLN A 110 19.92 23.65 -10.92
C GLN A 110 19.27 22.86 -12.05
N VAL A 111 18.57 23.57 -12.95
CA VAL A 111 18.01 22.98 -14.16
C VAL A 111 19.15 22.82 -15.17
N PRO A 112 19.48 21.58 -15.60
CA PRO A 112 20.50 21.37 -16.60
C PRO A 112 20.02 21.91 -17.98
N PRO A 113 20.96 22.31 -18.86
CA PRO A 113 20.61 22.81 -20.18
C PRO A 113 20.04 21.69 -21.08
N ALA A 114 19.28 22.04 -22.12
CA ALA A 114 18.48 21.10 -22.94
C ALA A 114 19.29 19.98 -23.60
N ASP A 115 20.59 20.19 -23.82
CA ASP A 115 21.55 19.22 -24.32
C ASP A 115 21.85 18.06 -23.33
N VAL A 116 21.33 18.13 -22.09
CA VAL A 116 21.48 17.12 -21.04
C VAL A 116 20.27 16.17 -20.95
N ASP A 117 19.21 16.38 -21.73
CA ASP A 117 18.00 15.53 -21.74
C ASP A 117 18.34 14.04 -21.94
N ALA A 118 19.28 13.74 -22.83
CA ALA A 118 19.72 12.36 -23.07
C ALA A 118 20.43 11.72 -21.86
N LEU A 119 21.04 12.53 -20.98
CA LEU A 119 21.62 12.04 -19.71
C LEU A 119 20.53 11.81 -18.67
N VAL A 120 19.57 12.73 -18.58
CA VAL A 120 18.38 12.57 -17.72
C VAL A 120 17.63 11.29 -18.07
N ASP A 121 17.39 11.03 -19.35
CA ASP A 121 16.74 9.80 -19.82
C ASP A 121 17.50 8.52 -19.41
N ARG A 122 18.84 8.55 -19.49
CA ARG A 122 19.69 7.44 -19.04
C ARG A 122 19.60 7.24 -17.54
N ILE A 123 19.57 8.33 -16.76
CA ILE A 123 19.42 8.29 -15.31
C ILE A 123 18.06 7.68 -14.95
N LEU A 124 16.96 8.16 -15.55
CA LEU A 124 15.62 7.64 -15.31
C LEU A 124 15.53 6.15 -15.64
N THR A 125 16.12 5.74 -16.76
CA THR A 125 16.18 4.32 -17.16
C THR A 125 16.99 3.47 -16.15
N SER A 126 18.10 4.00 -15.65
CA SER A 126 18.92 3.33 -14.63
C SER A 126 18.18 3.17 -13.30
N VAL A 127 17.48 4.21 -12.85
CA VAL A 127 16.64 4.18 -11.64
C VAL A 127 15.50 3.17 -11.79
N ALA A 128 14.81 3.18 -12.93
CA ALA A 128 13.73 2.24 -13.23
C ALA A 128 14.23 0.79 -13.21
N HIS A 129 15.38 0.52 -13.84
CA HIS A 129 16.00 -0.80 -13.85
C HIS A 129 16.34 -1.28 -12.44
N TRP A 130 16.97 -0.41 -11.63
CA TRP A 130 17.28 -0.72 -10.24
C TRP A 130 16.01 -0.99 -9.43
N ALA A 131 14.99 -0.14 -9.56
CA ALA A 131 13.73 -0.27 -8.82
C ALA A 131 13.05 -1.60 -9.14
N ARG A 132 13.04 -2.01 -10.42
CA ARG A 132 12.48 -3.29 -10.82
C ARG A 132 13.21 -4.48 -10.19
N GLN A 133 14.53 -4.43 -10.13
CA GLN A 133 15.35 -5.53 -9.61
C GLN A 133 15.31 -5.63 -8.08
N GLN A 134 15.34 -4.49 -7.40
CA GLN A 134 15.61 -4.41 -5.97
C GLN A 134 14.41 -3.92 -5.17
N LEU A 135 13.77 -2.84 -5.58
CA LEU A 135 12.74 -2.18 -4.78
C LEU A 135 11.50 -3.06 -4.64
N LEU A 136 10.97 -3.55 -5.76
CA LEU A 136 9.68 -4.23 -5.79
C LEU A 136 9.72 -5.55 -4.99
N SER A 137 10.72 -6.38 -5.24
CA SER A 137 10.87 -7.68 -4.57
C SER A 137 11.14 -7.53 -3.08
N HIS A 138 11.97 -6.55 -2.68
CA HIS A 138 12.29 -6.32 -1.28
C HIS A 138 11.12 -5.72 -0.51
N LEU A 139 10.40 -4.77 -1.10
CA LEU A 139 9.26 -4.14 -0.44
C LEU A 139 8.11 -5.15 -0.24
N LYS A 140 7.85 -6.03 -1.21
CA LYS A 140 6.91 -7.14 -1.02
C LYS A 140 7.32 -8.04 0.14
N ARG A 141 8.60 -8.42 0.19
CA ARG A 141 9.11 -9.30 1.27
C ARG A 141 8.98 -8.64 2.65
N GLU A 142 9.28 -7.36 2.76
CA GLU A 142 9.16 -6.61 4.02
C GLU A 142 7.72 -6.45 4.47
N TYR A 143 6.80 -6.18 3.55
CA TYR A 143 5.37 -6.15 3.86
C TYR A 143 4.86 -7.52 4.33
N MET A 144 5.20 -8.59 3.60
CA MET A 144 4.80 -9.94 4.00
C MET A 144 5.42 -10.35 5.35
N GLY A 145 6.70 -10.02 5.59
CA GLY A 145 7.36 -10.27 6.87
C GLY A 145 6.71 -9.51 8.03
N LEU A 146 6.32 -8.25 7.81
CA LEU A 146 5.56 -7.46 8.78
C LEU A 146 4.22 -8.13 9.11
N LEU A 147 3.47 -8.55 8.09
CA LEU A 147 2.19 -9.23 8.29
C LEU A 147 2.36 -10.55 9.03
N GLU A 148 3.38 -11.35 8.72
CA GLU A 148 3.65 -12.60 9.43
C GLU A 148 3.99 -12.37 10.91
N GLU A 149 4.79 -11.36 11.22
CA GLU A 149 5.12 -11.00 12.60
C GLU A 149 3.86 -10.63 13.39
N TYR A 150 3.00 -9.80 12.80
CA TYR A 150 1.75 -9.40 13.44
C TYR A 150 0.69 -10.51 13.45
N ALA A 151 0.68 -11.39 12.45
CA ALA A 151 -0.17 -12.57 12.40
C ALA A 151 0.13 -13.49 13.58
N GLU A 152 1.41 -13.76 13.88
CA GLU A 152 1.78 -14.56 15.05
C GLU A 152 1.42 -13.86 16.37
N ARG A 153 1.61 -12.55 16.47
CA ARG A 153 1.22 -11.77 17.65
C ARG A 153 -0.30 -11.76 17.87
N LEU A 154 -1.07 -11.63 16.81
CA LEU A 154 -2.54 -11.53 16.82
C LEU A 154 -3.23 -12.90 16.68
N ARG A 155 -2.46 -13.98 16.53
CA ARG A 155 -2.93 -15.34 16.30
C ARG A 155 -4.05 -15.77 17.25
N PRO A 156 -3.99 -15.56 18.58
CA PRO A 156 -5.09 -15.97 19.47
C PRO A 156 -6.42 -15.27 19.15
N ILE A 157 -6.38 -14.02 18.68
CA ILE A 157 -7.56 -13.23 18.33
C ILE A 157 -8.10 -13.69 16.97
N LEU A 158 -7.20 -13.89 15.99
CA LEU A 158 -7.55 -14.33 14.65
C LEU A 158 -8.10 -15.76 14.64
N GLU A 159 -7.52 -16.69 15.40
CA GLU A 159 -8.03 -18.06 15.57
C GLU A 159 -9.41 -18.08 16.24
N ALA A 160 -9.62 -17.22 17.26
CA ALA A 160 -10.92 -17.08 17.91
C ALA A 160 -11.99 -16.54 16.93
N ALA A 161 -11.62 -15.61 16.05
CA ALA A 161 -12.51 -15.10 14.99
C ALA A 161 -12.88 -16.18 13.97
N ARG A 162 -11.97 -17.12 13.70
CA ARG A 162 -12.15 -18.25 12.76
C ARG A 162 -13.05 -19.38 13.32
N GLY A 163 -13.40 -19.32 14.61
CA GLY A 163 -14.33 -20.26 15.24
C GLY A 163 -13.71 -21.59 15.69
N GLY A 164 -12.40 -21.65 15.90
CA GLY A 164 -11.75 -22.87 16.37
C GLY A 164 -10.23 -22.78 16.49
N LYS A 165 -9.68 -23.68 17.30
CA LYS A 165 -8.23 -23.84 17.46
C LYS A 165 -7.66 -24.46 16.20
N VAL A 166 -6.59 -23.87 15.72
CA VAL A 166 -5.88 -24.22 14.50
C VAL A 166 -4.95 -25.40 14.82
N ASP A 167 -5.18 -26.55 14.19
CA ASP A 167 -4.53 -27.83 14.54
C ASP A 167 -3.25 -28.12 13.71
N ASP A 168 -3.03 -27.45 12.56
CA ASP A 168 -1.86 -27.66 11.68
C ASP A 168 -1.13 -26.34 11.35
N GLU A 169 0.04 -26.16 11.97
CA GLU A 169 0.86 -24.95 11.88
C GLU A 169 1.30 -24.62 10.44
N LEU A 170 1.52 -25.62 9.58
CA LEU A 170 1.94 -25.40 8.19
C LEU A 170 0.81 -24.90 7.30
N VAL A 171 -0.43 -25.27 7.62
CA VAL A 171 -1.64 -24.87 6.86
C VAL A 171 -2.19 -23.54 7.38
N ASP A 172 -2.07 -23.31 8.67
CA ASP A 172 -2.77 -22.20 9.31
C ASP A 172 -2.00 -20.89 9.30
N ARG A 173 -0.66 -20.91 9.36
CA ARG A 173 0.14 -19.69 9.30
C ARG A 173 -0.10 -18.87 8.03
N PRO A 174 -0.06 -19.43 6.79
CA PRO A 174 -0.38 -18.66 5.59
C PRO A 174 -1.81 -18.13 5.59
N SER A 175 -2.76 -18.91 6.12
CA SER A 175 -4.18 -18.53 6.18
C SER A 175 -4.41 -17.32 7.09
N ILE A 176 -3.80 -17.32 8.28
CA ILE A 176 -3.92 -16.23 9.26
C ILE A 176 -3.27 -14.94 8.71
N THR A 177 -2.12 -15.06 8.05
CA THR A 177 -1.46 -13.91 7.40
C THR A 177 -2.34 -13.30 6.30
N ILE A 178 -2.99 -14.12 5.47
CA ILE A 178 -3.92 -13.65 4.43
C ILE A 178 -5.11 -12.92 5.06
N GLU A 179 -5.69 -13.46 6.14
CA GLU A 179 -6.82 -12.83 6.81
C GLU A 179 -6.45 -11.47 7.43
N LEU A 180 -5.26 -11.38 8.02
CA LEU A 180 -4.72 -10.10 8.52
C LEU A 180 -4.52 -9.10 7.39
N MET A 181 -3.95 -9.54 6.25
CA MET A 181 -3.77 -8.72 5.05
C MET A 181 -5.10 -8.14 4.57
N GLU A 182 -6.11 -8.98 4.33
CA GLU A 182 -7.43 -8.55 3.87
C GLU A 182 -8.14 -7.62 4.86
N THR A 183 -7.96 -7.86 6.16
CA THR A 183 -8.54 -7.02 7.22
C THR A 183 -7.86 -5.65 7.26
N PHE A 184 -6.53 -5.63 7.15
CA PHE A 184 -5.75 -4.41 7.12
C PHE A 184 -6.04 -3.56 5.88
N GLU A 185 -6.11 -4.17 4.69
CA GLU A 185 -6.46 -3.47 3.45
C GLU A 185 -7.87 -2.88 3.50
N ARG A 186 -8.85 -3.64 4.00
CA ARG A 186 -10.23 -3.13 4.21
C ARG A 186 -10.26 -1.97 5.19
N TRP A 187 -9.49 -2.04 6.28
CA TRP A 187 -9.39 -0.96 7.26
C TRP A 187 -8.75 0.29 6.65
N LEU A 188 -7.68 0.14 5.87
CA LEU A 188 -7.06 1.27 5.15
C LEU A 188 -8.03 1.92 4.15
N ALA A 189 -8.87 1.12 3.48
CA ALA A 189 -9.88 1.59 2.53
C ALA A 189 -11.10 2.25 3.19
N SER A 190 -11.31 2.03 4.49
CA SER A 190 -12.37 2.65 5.28
C SER A 190 -12.00 4.08 5.73
N ASP A 191 -12.91 4.76 6.46
CA ASP A 191 -12.66 6.09 7.01
C ASP A 191 -11.70 6.05 8.22
N CYS A 192 -10.42 5.75 7.98
CA CYS A 192 -9.39 5.81 9.01
C CYS A 192 -8.72 7.20 9.08
N PRO A 193 -8.39 7.74 10.26
CA PRO A 193 -7.89 9.13 10.39
C PRO A 193 -6.44 9.33 9.92
N LEU A 194 -5.77 8.29 9.43
CA LEU A 194 -4.37 8.36 9.04
C LEU A 194 -4.17 9.19 7.75
N PRO A 195 -3.37 10.28 7.78
CA PRO A 195 -3.11 11.08 6.59
C PRO A 195 -2.45 10.28 5.46
N ALA A 196 -1.58 9.32 5.81
CA ALA A 196 -0.83 8.49 4.88
C ALA A 196 -1.65 7.35 4.23
N ARG A 197 -2.92 7.15 4.63
CA ARG A 197 -3.74 5.99 4.19
C ARG A 197 -3.80 5.82 2.68
N ARG A 198 -3.96 6.93 1.95
CA ARG A 198 -4.08 6.93 0.48
C ARG A 198 -2.79 6.52 -0.20
N GLY A 199 -1.64 6.96 0.33
CA GLY A 199 -0.33 6.56 -0.18
C GLY A 199 -0.07 5.08 0.07
N MET A 200 -0.43 4.57 1.26
CA MET A 200 -0.27 3.16 1.60
C MET A 200 -1.11 2.25 0.68
N LEU A 201 -2.39 2.56 0.50
CA LEU A 201 -3.27 1.80 -0.41
C LEU A 201 -2.71 1.79 -1.83
N ALA A 202 -2.32 2.95 -2.35
CA ALA A 202 -1.79 3.03 -3.71
C ALA A 202 -0.49 2.24 -3.88
N VAL A 203 0.34 2.15 -2.85
CA VAL A 203 1.53 1.28 -2.87
C VAL A 203 1.12 -0.20 -2.85
N LEU A 204 0.18 -0.60 -2.00
CA LEU A 204 -0.28 -1.99 -1.91
C LEU A 204 -0.94 -2.46 -3.23
N GLU A 205 -1.80 -1.63 -3.81
CA GLU A 205 -2.38 -1.87 -5.14
C GLU A 205 -1.29 -2.05 -6.20
N HIS A 206 -0.22 -1.26 -6.14
CA HIS A 206 0.89 -1.36 -7.10
C HIS A 206 1.73 -2.64 -6.90
N LEU A 207 1.80 -3.15 -5.66
CA LEU A 207 2.53 -4.37 -5.36
C LEU A 207 1.71 -5.62 -5.71
N PHE A 208 0.41 -5.63 -5.46
CA PHE A 208 -0.39 -6.87 -5.48
C PHE A 208 -1.59 -6.87 -6.45
N GLY A 209 -1.97 -5.73 -7.02
CA GLY A 209 -2.99 -5.60 -8.07
C GLY A 209 -2.44 -5.87 -9.47
#